data_AF-A0A8B9R520-F1
#
_entry.id   AF-A0A8B9R520-F1
#
_cell.length_a   1.000
_cell.length_b   1.000
_cell.length_c   1.000
_cell.angle_alpha   90.00
_cell.angle_beta   90.00
_cell.angle_gamma   90.00
#
_symmetry.space_group_name_H-M   'P 1'
#
loop_
_entity.id
_entity.type
_entity.pdbx_description
1 polymer ?
#
loop_
_entity_poly.entity_id
_entity_poly.type
_entity_poly.pdbx_seq_one_letter_code
_entity_poly.pdbx_strand_id
1 'polypeptide(L)'
;MACACVSPVPSCHPRAGATLTGATRAGATPTGATPRAAGIPVANVFLKRPLELGRPNTLVCMVGNIFPPAVTIGWQRDGVPVTDGVTDTTYTPIEDLGFMRFSYLEVTPRAGDVYSCIVTRERDNTSVLAYWGEWGVAFWGWGAHLWGHL
;
A
#
# COMPACT_ATOMS: atom_id res chain seq x y z
N MET A 1 -38.80 -5.54 12.79
CA MET A 1 -39.58 -5.19 11.59
C MET A 1 -39.25 -3.75 11.25
N ALA A 2 -38.72 -3.55 10.04
CA ALA A 2 -38.33 -2.33 9.31
C ALA A 2 -38.27 -0.96 10.02
N CYS A 3 -37.09 -0.34 9.99
CA CYS A 3 -36.96 1.13 9.93
C CYS A 3 -37.18 1.57 8.48
N ALA A 4 -38.11 2.48 8.24
CA ALA A 4 -38.25 3.19 6.96
C ALA A 4 -37.54 4.54 7.06
N CYS A 5 -36.51 4.74 6.23
CA CYS A 5 -35.87 6.04 6.02
C CYS A 5 -36.49 6.69 4.78
N VAL A 6 -37.24 7.78 4.96
CA VAL A 6 -37.83 8.56 3.86
C VAL A 6 -36.94 9.79 3.58
N SER A 7 -35.81 9.58 2.90
CA SER A 7 -34.94 10.60 2.24
C SER A 7 -34.41 11.77 3.12
N PRO A 8 -33.49 12.65 2.64
CA PRO A 8 -32.07 12.43 2.91
C PRO A 8 -31.37 13.68 3.48
N VAL A 9 -31.78 14.20 4.64
CA VAL A 9 -30.95 15.15 5.40
C VAL A 9 -31.28 15.01 6.89
N PRO A 10 -30.32 14.68 7.78
CA PRO A 10 -30.54 14.76 9.21
C PRO A 10 -30.42 16.22 9.66
N SER A 11 -31.51 16.97 9.57
CA SER A 11 -31.61 18.27 10.23
C SER A 11 -31.91 18.05 11.71
N CYS A 12 -30.87 18.00 12.54
CA CYS A 12 -31.03 17.97 13.99
C CYS A 12 -31.46 19.35 14.50
N HIS A 13 -32.76 19.56 14.75
CA HIS A 13 -33.21 20.71 15.53
C HIS A 13 -33.12 20.40 17.03
N PRO A 14 -32.58 21.30 17.86
CA PRO A 14 -32.60 21.13 19.30
C PRO A 14 -34.06 21.23 19.79
N ARG A 15 -34.50 20.22 20.53
CA ARG A 15 -35.80 20.23 21.21
C ARG A 15 -35.76 21.35 22.26
N ALA A 16 -36.65 22.35 22.14
CA ALA A 16 -36.78 23.40 23.14
C ALA A 16 -37.14 22.77 24.50
N GLY A 17 -36.28 22.98 25.50
CA GLY A 17 -36.53 22.55 26.89
C GLY A 17 -35.45 21.68 27.54
N ALA A 18 -34.34 21.36 26.86
CA ALA A 18 -33.21 20.71 27.52
C ALA A 18 -32.36 21.75 28.28
N THR A 19 -32.54 21.83 29.60
CA THR A 19 -31.66 22.61 30.49
C THR A 19 -30.25 22.03 30.41
N LEU A 20 -29.32 22.80 29.85
CA LEU A 20 -27.89 22.44 29.82
C LEU A 20 -27.32 22.60 31.23
N THR A 21 -27.35 21.54 32.05
CA THR A 21 -26.41 21.43 33.17
C THR A 21 -25.03 21.27 32.57
N GLY A 22 -24.32 22.39 32.45
CA GLY A 22 -22.95 22.44 31.95
C GLY A 22 -22.03 21.64 32.85
N ALA A 23 -21.83 20.36 32.56
CA ALA A 23 -20.63 19.66 32.96
C ALA A 23 -19.49 20.24 32.12
N THR A 24 -18.70 21.13 32.71
CA THR A 24 -17.39 21.52 32.16
C THR A 24 -16.60 20.24 31.96
N ARG A 25 -16.53 19.77 30.71
CA ARG A 25 -15.64 18.70 30.30
C ARG A 25 -14.24 19.20 30.66
N ALA A 26 -13.60 18.54 31.63
CA ALA A 26 -12.21 18.80 31.96
C ALA A 26 -11.44 18.85 30.65
N GLY A 27 -10.82 20.01 30.37
CA GLY A 27 -10.07 20.21 29.15
C GLY A 27 -9.05 19.10 29.01
N ALA A 28 -9.19 18.28 27.97
CA ALA A 28 -8.12 17.40 27.57
C ALA A 28 -6.95 18.30 27.18
N THR A 29 -5.92 18.32 28.00
CA THR A 29 -4.66 19.00 27.69
C THR A 29 -4.17 18.48 26.34
N PRO A 30 -4.05 19.32 25.29
CA PRO A 30 -3.40 18.90 24.07
C PRO A 30 -1.93 18.68 24.45
N THR A 31 -1.51 17.42 24.59
CA THR A 31 -0.08 17.09 24.63
C THR A 31 0.48 17.57 23.30
N GLY A 32 1.12 18.74 23.30
CA GLY A 32 1.58 19.48 22.11
C GLY A 32 2.76 18.81 21.40
N ALA A 33 2.71 17.51 21.19
CA ALA A 33 3.67 16.78 20.38
C ALA A 33 3.28 16.95 18.91
N THR A 34 4.00 17.82 18.20
CA THR A 34 3.90 17.91 16.75
C THR A 34 4.19 16.54 16.13
N PRO A 35 3.33 16.02 15.23
CA PRO A 35 3.58 14.72 14.62
C PRO A 35 4.86 14.76 13.79
N ARG A 36 5.75 13.77 14.01
CA ARG A 36 6.93 13.59 13.16
C ARG A 36 6.48 13.34 11.72
N ALA A 37 7.06 14.05 10.76
CA ALA A 37 6.84 13.82 9.35
C ALA A 37 7.15 12.36 8.98
N ALA A 38 6.31 11.77 8.13
CA ALA A 38 6.49 10.42 7.62
C ALA A 38 6.14 10.37 6.13
N GLY A 39 7.00 9.72 5.36
CA GLY A 39 6.75 9.40 3.95
C GLY A 39 5.80 8.21 3.83
N ILE A 40 5.03 8.20 2.74
CA ILE A 40 4.25 7.02 2.32
C ILE A 40 5.13 6.26 1.33
N PRO A 41 5.64 5.06 1.65
CA PRO A 41 6.51 4.32 0.76
C PRO A 41 5.82 4.05 -0.58
N VAL A 42 6.54 4.26 -1.67
CA VAL A 42 6.07 3.96 -3.02
C VAL A 42 6.89 2.79 -3.55
N ALA A 43 6.23 1.73 -3.99
CA ALA A 43 6.87 0.51 -4.45
C ALA A 43 6.55 0.22 -5.92
N ASN A 44 7.56 -0.21 -6.67
CA ASN A 44 7.42 -0.70 -8.03
C ASN A 44 8.08 -2.07 -8.15
N VAL A 45 7.45 -3.01 -8.86
CA VAL A 45 7.98 -4.36 -9.08
C VAL A 45 8.21 -4.61 -10.57
N PHE A 46 9.42 -5.05 -10.92
CA PHE A 46 9.80 -5.35 -12.30
C PHE A 46 10.84 -6.47 -12.36
N LEU A 47 11.02 -7.06 -13.54
CA LEU A 47 12.08 -8.06 -13.78
C LEU A 47 13.41 -7.37 -14.10
N LYS A 48 14.50 -7.95 -13.59
CA LYS A 48 15.87 -7.50 -13.89
C LYS A 48 16.30 -7.75 -15.34
N ARG A 49 15.74 -8.79 -15.98
CA ARG A 49 15.97 -9.17 -17.38
C ARG A 49 14.63 -9.34 -18.11
N PRO A 50 14.59 -9.28 -19.45
CA PRO A 50 13.38 -9.55 -20.22
C PRO A 50 12.67 -10.85 -19.80
N LEU A 51 11.34 -10.88 -19.90
CA LEU A 51 10.54 -12.04 -19.50
C LEU A 51 10.76 -13.21 -20.46
N GLU A 52 11.30 -14.31 -19.94
CA GLU A 52 11.35 -15.61 -20.59
C GLU A 52 10.75 -16.66 -19.66
N LEU A 53 9.59 -17.20 -20.03
CA LEU A 53 8.88 -18.18 -19.21
C LEU A 53 9.72 -19.46 -19.04
N GLY A 54 9.77 -19.98 -17.81
CA GLY A 54 10.55 -21.17 -17.48
C GLY A 54 12.06 -20.96 -17.38
N ARG A 55 12.55 -19.72 -17.52
CA ARG A 55 13.98 -19.38 -17.33
C ARG A 55 14.19 -18.61 -16.02
N PRO A 56 15.31 -18.84 -15.31
CA PRO A 56 15.63 -18.09 -14.10
C PRO A 56 15.76 -16.58 -14.34
N ASN A 57 15.11 -15.79 -13.50
CA ASN A 57 15.16 -14.34 -13.49
C ASN A 57 15.13 -13.80 -12.05
N THR A 58 15.16 -12.48 -11.89
CA THR A 58 15.10 -11.83 -10.57
C THR A 58 14.06 -10.73 -10.64
N LEU A 59 13.08 -10.77 -9.75
CA LEU A 59 12.18 -9.64 -9.50
C LEU A 59 12.89 -8.62 -8.61
N VAL A 60 12.65 -7.35 -8.90
CA VAL A 60 13.18 -6.21 -8.16
C VAL A 60 11.99 -5.42 -7.63
N CYS A 61 11.92 -5.25 -6.32
CA CYS A 61 11.04 -4.29 -5.67
C CYS A 61 11.83 -3.03 -5.32
N MET A 62 11.60 -1.96 -6.06
CA MET A 62 12.16 -0.63 -5.79
C MET A 62 11.21 0.13 -4.89
N VAL A 63 11.69 0.54 -3.70
CA VAL A 63 10.90 1.27 -2.71
C VAL A 63 11.50 2.66 -2.50
N GLY A 64 10.70 3.70 -2.72
CA GLY A 64 11.07 5.11 -2.52
C GLY A 64 10.15 5.83 -1.53
N ASN A 65 10.38 7.13 -1.34
CA ASN A 65 9.64 7.98 -0.38
C ASN A 65 9.61 7.41 1.06
N ILE A 66 10.72 6.78 1.47
CA ILE A 66 10.85 6.20 2.80
C ILE A 66 11.35 7.30 3.74
N PHE A 67 10.55 7.68 4.73
CA PHE A 67 11.00 8.56 5.82
C PHE A 67 10.14 8.34 7.07
N PRO A 68 10.72 8.11 8.25
CA PRO A 68 12.11 7.69 8.50
C PRO A 68 12.45 6.31 7.87
N PRO A 69 13.73 5.87 7.86
CA PRO A 69 14.15 4.59 7.27
C PRO A 69 13.75 3.38 8.15
N ALA A 70 12.44 3.09 8.20
CA ALA A 70 11.85 2.04 9.02
C ALA A 70 10.69 1.35 8.27
N VAL A 71 11.06 0.46 7.33
CA VAL A 71 10.12 -0.38 6.58
C VAL A 71 10.59 -1.84 6.55
N THR A 72 9.63 -2.74 6.57
CA THR A 72 9.82 -4.16 6.28
C THR A 72 9.32 -4.46 4.87
N ILE A 73 10.09 -5.23 4.10
CA ILE A 73 9.71 -5.67 2.75
C ILE A 73 9.47 -7.17 2.79
N GLY A 74 8.33 -7.62 2.29
CA GLY A 74 7.97 -9.02 2.15
C GLY A 74 7.56 -9.35 0.72
N TRP A 75 7.68 -10.61 0.34
CA TRP A 75 7.26 -11.10 -0.97
C TRP A 75 6.15 -12.13 -0.82
N GLN A 76 5.25 -12.14 -1.80
CA GLN A 76 4.29 -13.22 -1.99
C GLN A 76 4.28 -13.67 -3.44
N ARG A 77 3.98 -14.96 -3.63
CA ARG A 77 3.58 -15.56 -4.89
C ARG A 77 2.17 -16.10 -4.72
N ASP A 78 1.24 -15.61 -5.53
CA ASP A 78 -0.18 -16.01 -5.50
C ASP A 78 -0.80 -15.90 -4.10
N GLY A 79 -0.41 -14.84 -3.36
CA GLY A 79 -0.84 -14.57 -1.99
C GLY A 79 -0.10 -15.35 -0.89
N VAL A 80 0.77 -16.29 -1.26
CA VAL A 80 1.56 -17.09 -0.32
C VAL A 80 2.92 -16.43 -0.07
N PRO A 81 3.32 -16.18 1.20
CA PRO A 81 4.64 -15.62 1.51
C PRO A 81 5.79 -16.45 0.96
N VAL A 82 6.80 -15.77 0.40
CA VAL A 82 8.04 -16.39 -0.08
C VAL A 82 9.25 -15.70 0.54
N THR A 83 10.20 -16.50 1.03
CA THR A 83 11.44 -16.03 1.66
C THR A 83 12.69 -16.56 0.95
N ASP A 84 12.55 -17.66 0.23
CA ASP A 84 13.67 -18.29 -0.47
C ASP A 84 14.12 -17.42 -1.65
N GLY A 85 15.43 -17.21 -1.75
CA GLY A 85 16.01 -16.34 -2.80
C GLY A 85 15.71 -14.86 -2.62
N VAL A 86 15.22 -14.43 -1.44
CA VAL A 86 15.02 -13.01 -1.12
C VAL A 86 16.34 -12.38 -0.67
N THR A 87 16.67 -11.20 -1.17
CA THR A 87 17.80 -10.40 -0.71
C THR A 87 17.44 -8.93 -0.65
N ASP A 88 17.67 -8.28 0.48
CA ASP A 88 17.42 -6.85 0.67
C ASP A 88 18.70 -6.03 0.65
N THR A 89 18.58 -4.79 0.20
CA THR A 89 19.65 -3.77 0.33
C THR A 89 19.46 -2.94 1.60
N THR A 90 20.52 -2.22 1.97
CA THR A 90 20.44 -1.16 2.97
C THR A 90 19.75 0.09 2.41
N TYR A 91 19.36 1.00 3.30
CA TYR A 91 18.79 2.28 2.89
C TYR A 91 19.83 3.15 2.18
N THR A 92 19.46 3.67 1.02
CA THR A 92 20.24 4.67 0.29
C THR A 92 19.56 6.03 0.45
N PRO A 93 20.25 7.08 0.91
CA PRO A 93 19.67 8.42 0.98
C PRO A 93 19.45 8.98 -0.43
N ILE A 94 18.35 9.72 -0.61
CA ILE A 94 18.03 10.47 -1.82
C ILE A 94 17.80 11.95 -1.47
N GLU A 95 17.45 12.77 -2.46
CA GLU A 95 17.10 14.17 -2.26
C GLU A 95 15.91 14.34 -1.27
N ASP A 96 15.71 15.55 -0.77
CA ASP A 96 14.59 15.90 0.14
C ASP A 96 14.49 15.04 1.42
N LEU A 97 15.63 14.59 1.95
CA LEU A 97 15.74 13.74 3.15
C LEU A 97 15.07 12.36 3.02
N GLY A 98 14.67 11.97 1.82
CA GLY A 98 14.08 10.66 1.55
C GLY A 98 15.12 9.55 1.58
N PHE A 99 14.62 8.32 1.71
CA PHE A 99 15.41 7.11 1.51
C PHE A 99 14.78 6.23 0.43
N MET A 100 15.63 5.46 -0.24
CA MET A 100 15.24 4.38 -1.13
C MET A 100 15.82 3.04 -0.63
N ARG A 101 15.16 1.94 -0.95
CA ARG A 101 15.59 0.58 -0.63
C ARG A 101 15.12 -0.38 -1.71
N PHE A 102 15.93 -1.38 -2.03
CA PHE A 102 15.58 -2.44 -2.96
C PHE A 102 15.48 -3.79 -2.24
N SER A 103 14.55 -4.61 -2.70
CA SER A 103 14.47 -6.04 -2.41
C SER A 103 14.49 -6.84 -3.71
N TYR A 104 15.16 -7.98 -3.71
CA TYR A 104 15.30 -8.88 -4.84
C TYR A 104 14.69 -10.24 -4.51
N LEU A 105 14.04 -10.86 -5.47
CA LEU A 105 13.52 -12.23 -5.35
C LEU A 105 13.93 -13.05 -6.58
N GLU A 106 14.68 -14.12 -6.37
CA GLU A 106 15.01 -15.09 -7.41
C GLU A 106 13.78 -15.92 -7.80
N VAL A 107 13.46 -15.98 -9.09
CA VAL A 107 12.25 -16.64 -9.60
C VAL A 107 12.52 -17.38 -10.90
N THR A 108 11.65 -18.34 -11.23
CA THR A 108 11.51 -18.90 -12.57
C THR A 108 10.07 -18.68 -13.01
N PRO A 109 9.75 -17.55 -13.66
CA PRO A 109 8.37 -17.16 -13.93
C PRO A 109 7.65 -18.18 -14.82
N ARG A 110 6.40 -18.50 -14.47
CA ARG A 110 5.49 -19.31 -15.27
C ARG A 110 4.29 -18.48 -15.70
N ALA A 111 3.63 -18.93 -16.76
CA ALA A 111 2.43 -18.25 -17.23
C ALA A 111 1.38 -18.21 -16.12
N GLY A 112 0.80 -17.03 -15.90
CA GLY A 112 -0.20 -16.81 -14.84
C GLY A 112 0.33 -16.62 -13.42
N ASP A 113 1.64 -16.73 -13.16
CA ASP A 113 2.19 -16.41 -11.84
C ASP A 113 1.97 -14.93 -11.51
N VAL A 114 1.50 -14.64 -10.29
CA VAL A 114 1.39 -13.27 -9.76
C VAL A 114 2.29 -13.14 -8.55
N TYR A 115 3.18 -12.15 -8.59
CA TYR A 115 4.06 -11.81 -7.48
C TYR A 115 3.66 -10.46 -6.89
N SER A 116 3.83 -10.31 -5.59
CA SER A 116 3.63 -9.02 -4.93
C SER A 116 4.75 -8.72 -3.93
N CYS A 117 5.20 -7.48 -3.95
CA CYS A 117 6.03 -6.89 -2.92
C CYS A 117 5.15 -6.14 -1.93
N ILE A 118 5.27 -6.47 -0.65
CA ILE A 118 4.54 -5.86 0.45
C ILE A 118 5.51 -5.01 1.25
N VAL A 119 5.28 -3.71 1.29
CA VAL A 119 6.11 -2.77 2.05
C VAL A 119 5.31 -2.29 3.25
N THR A 120 5.73 -2.67 4.45
CA THR A 120 5.05 -2.29 5.70
C THR A 120 5.86 -1.24 6.44
N ARG A 121 5.21 -0.11 6.75
CA ARG A 121 5.79 0.95 7.59
C ARG A 121 5.70 0.55 9.07
N GLU A 122 6.83 0.49 9.75
CA GLU A 122 6.89 -0.03 11.13
C GLU A 122 6.14 0.84 12.14
N ARG A 123 6.05 2.15 11.90
CA ARG A 123 5.43 3.11 12.82
C ARG A 123 3.95 2.83 13.09
N ASP A 124 3.22 2.43 12.05
CA ASP A 124 1.75 2.33 12.09
C ASP A 124 1.21 1.09 11.37
N ASN A 125 2.09 0.18 10.96
CA ASN A 125 1.77 -1.05 10.22
C ASN A 125 0.97 -0.83 8.94
N THR A 126 1.06 0.36 8.34
CA THR A 126 0.47 0.60 7.03
C THR A 126 1.29 -0.11 5.96
N SER A 127 0.62 -0.90 5.12
CA SER A 127 1.25 -1.63 4.04
C SER A 127 0.88 -1.06 2.66
N VAL A 128 1.85 -1.06 1.76
CA VAL A 128 1.68 -0.77 0.33
C VAL A 128 2.02 -2.03 -0.44
N LEU A 129 1.17 -2.39 -1.41
CA LEU A 129 1.35 -3.55 -2.27
C LEU A 129 1.68 -3.11 -3.69
N ALA A 130 2.73 -3.68 -4.24
CA ALA A 130 3.07 -3.54 -5.65
C ALA A 130 3.09 -4.93 -6.29
N TYR A 131 2.42 -5.06 -7.44
CA TYR A 131 2.22 -6.32 -8.12
C TYR A 131 3.09 -6.43 -9.37
N TRP A 132 3.50 -7.65 -9.66
CA TRP A 132 4.01 -8.05 -10.96
C TRP A 132 3.24 -9.28 -11.43
N GLY A 133 2.87 -9.27 -12.70
CA GLY A 133 2.27 -10.41 -13.37
C GLY A 133 2.49 -10.27 -14.86
N GLU A 134 2.42 -11.39 -15.58
CA GLU A 134 2.53 -11.45 -17.04
C GLU A 134 1.60 -10.42 -17.73
N TRP A 135 0.40 -10.20 -17.17
CA TRP A 135 -0.61 -9.27 -17.68
C TRP A 135 -0.44 -7.82 -17.16
N GLY A 136 0.63 -7.50 -16.43
CA GLY A 136 0.81 -6.18 -15.80
C GLY A 136 0.96 -5.02 -16.78
N VAL A 137 1.45 -5.27 -17.99
CA VAL A 137 1.40 -4.29 -19.11
C VAL A 137 0.02 -4.19 -19.74
N ALA A 138 -0.81 -5.18 -19.51
CA ALA A 138 -2.09 -5.33 -20.13
C ALA A 138 -3.14 -4.54 -19.30
N PHE A 139 -3.12 -4.57 -17.96
CA PHE A 139 -4.09 -3.82 -17.13
C PHE A 139 -4.03 -2.28 -17.25
N TRP A 140 -2.89 -1.70 -17.62
CA TRP A 140 -2.79 -0.27 -18.00
C TRP A 140 -3.10 -0.01 -19.49
N GLY A 141 -3.45 -1.06 -20.24
CA GLY A 141 -3.73 -1.06 -21.68
C GLY A 141 -5.08 -1.68 -22.09
N TRP A 142 -5.86 -2.31 -21.20
CA TRP A 142 -7.21 -2.84 -21.51
C TRP A 142 -8.28 -1.75 -21.43
N GLY A 143 -8.06 -0.68 -22.17
CA GLY A 143 -9.12 0.08 -22.86
C GLY A 143 -9.32 -0.41 -24.29
N ALA A 144 -8.94 -1.65 -24.63
CA ALA A 144 -8.90 -2.15 -26.02
C ALA A 144 -9.53 -3.54 -26.29
N HIS A 145 -10.13 -4.23 -25.32
CA HIS A 145 -10.90 -5.46 -25.62
C HIS A 145 -12.29 -5.53 -24.98
N LEU A 146 -13.01 -4.42 -24.98
CA LEU A 146 -14.49 -4.44 -24.92
C LEU A 146 -15.13 -4.51 -26.32
N TRP A 147 -14.35 -4.65 -27.40
CA TRP A 147 -14.85 -4.77 -28.77
C TRP A 147 -14.23 -5.98 -29.47
N GLY A 148 -14.63 -7.18 -29.04
CA GLY A 148 -14.22 -8.43 -29.68
C GLY A 148 -15.35 -9.43 -29.90
N HIS A 149 -16.43 -9.36 -29.12
CA HIS A 149 -17.62 -10.19 -29.30
C HIS A 149 -18.88 -9.48 -28.79
N LEU A 150 -19.38 -8.52 -29.58
CA LEU A 150 -20.79 -8.14 -29.67
C LEU A 150 -21.08 -7.77 -31.13
#